data_AF-A0A382BB60-F1
#
_entry.id   AF-A0A382BB60-F1
#
_cell.length_a   1.000
_cell.length_b   1.000
_cell.length_c   1.000
_cell.angle_alpha   90.00
_cell.angle_beta   90.00
_cell.angle_gamma   90.00
#
_symmetry.space_group_name_H-M   'P 1'
#
loop_
_entity.id
_entity.type
_entity.pdbx_description
1 polymer ?
#
loop_
_entity_poly.entity_id
_entity_poly.type
_entity_poly.pdbx_seq_one_letter_code
_entity_poly.pdbx_strand_id
1 'polypeptide(L)'
;MSLSEKFRLAFRQIWSQKLKSFFSLLGVIVGVMFLLVVVSIVEGMDRYVREDFGSTIFGVNTITLRRSSGGPRFAGSGTRARDRRPRITTEDWSAIEDRIMIPG
;
A
#
# COMPACT_ATOMS: atom_id res chain seq x y z
N MET A 1 -15.63 -6.57 -53.37
CA MET A 1 -14.53 -6.97 -52.46
C MET A 1 -15.14 -7.37 -51.14
N SER A 2 -15.05 -8.66 -50.79
CA SER A 2 -15.68 -9.17 -49.57
C SER A 2 -14.86 -8.79 -48.33
N LEU A 3 -15.51 -8.78 -47.15
CA LEU A 3 -14.82 -8.56 -45.87
C LEU A 3 -13.77 -9.66 -45.60
N SER A 4 -14.03 -10.89 -46.02
CA SER A 4 -13.11 -12.02 -45.83
C SER A 4 -11.80 -11.85 -46.60
N GLU A 5 -11.83 -11.26 -47.80
CA GLU A 5 -10.62 -10.93 -48.55
C GLU A 5 -9.77 -9.87 -47.84
N LYS A 6 -10.40 -8.86 -47.21
CA LYS A 6 -9.70 -7.81 -46.47
C LYS A 6 -8.95 -8.37 -45.26
N PHE A 7 -9.58 -9.25 -44.48
CA PHE A 7 -8.93 -9.92 -43.34
C PHE A 7 -7.73 -10.77 -43.79
N ARG A 8 -7.89 -11.53 -44.87
CA ARG A 8 -6.81 -12.35 -45.44
C ARG A 8 -5.63 -11.49 -45.91
N LEU A 9 -5.90 -10.35 -46.53
CA LEU A 9 -4.87 -9.42 -47.00
C LEU A 9 -4.10 -8.79 -45.82
N ALA A 10 -4.80 -8.35 -44.77
CA ALA A 10 -4.20 -7.76 -43.57
C ALA A 10 -3.26 -8.75 -42.84
N PHE A 11 -3.69 -10.01 -42.70
CA PHE A 11 -2.84 -11.07 -42.11
C PHE A 11 -1.57 -11.32 -42.92
N ARG A 12 -1.69 -11.33 -44.26
CA ARG A 12 -0.54 -11.47 -45.15
C ARG A 12 0.43 -10.29 -45.05
N GLN A 13 -0.10 -9.09 -44.79
CA GLN A 13 0.71 -7.88 -44.64
C GLN A 13 1.50 -7.85 -43.33
N ILE A 14 0.90 -8.32 -42.23
CA ILE A 14 1.59 -8.56 -40.95
C ILE A 14 2.74 -9.55 -41.14
N TRP A 15 2.51 -10.64 -41.88
CA TRP A 15 3.53 -11.65 -42.19
C TRP A 15 4.61 -11.18 -43.17
N SER A 16 4.30 -10.22 -44.05
CA SER A 16 5.25 -9.66 -45.03
C SER A 16 6.23 -8.66 -44.39
N GLN A 17 5.83 -7.95 -43.33
CA GLN A 17 6.66 -6.95 -42.64
C GLN A 17 7.04 -7.41 -41.23
N LYS A 18 7.70 -8.57 -41.14
CA LYS A 18 8.06 -9.22 -39.87
C LYS A 18 8.82 -8.31 -38.90
N LEU A 19 9.78 -7.53 -39.38
CA LEU A 19 10.59 -6.64 -38.52
C LEU A 19 9.74 -5.56 -37.84
N LYS A 20 8.96 -4.81 -38.63
CA LYS A 20 8.13 -3.71 -38.10
C LYS A 20 7.05 -4.22 -37.15
N SER A 21 6.37 -5.31 -37.53
CA SER A 21 5.34 -5.92 -36.68
C SER A 21 5.92 -6.50 -35.39
N PHE A 22 7.14 -7.06 -35.44
CA PHE A 22 7.81 -7.61 -34.26
C PHE A 22 8.19 -6.52 -33.26
N PHE A 23 8.83 -5.43 -33.71
CA PHE A 23 9.19 -4.31 -32.83
C PHE A 23 7.96 -3.66 -32.17
N SER A 24 6.87 -3.49 -32.93
CA SER A 24 5.62 -2.96 -32.36
C SER A 24 5.02 -3.87 -31.29
N LEU A 25 5.01 -5.19 -31.52
CA LEU A 25 4.47 -6.14 -30.55
C LEU A 25 5.34 -6.22 -29.30
N LEU A 26 6.67 -6.27 -29.48
CA LEU A 26 7.63 -6.30 -28.37
C LEU A 26 7.49 -5.07 -27.48
N GLY A 27 7.36 -3.88 -28.06
CA GLY A 27 7.17 -2.63 -27.32
C GLY A 27 5.91 -2.63 -26.47
N VAL A 28 4.78 -3.08 -27.03
CA VAL A 28 3.50 -3.19 -26.29
C VAL A 28 3.60 -4.20 -25.16
N ILE A 29 4.20 -5.37 -25.40
CA ILE A 29 4.37 -6.41 -24.36
C ILE A 29 5.21 -5.85 -23.21
N VAL A 30 6.37 -5.26 -23.49
CA VAL A 30 7.25 -4.70 -22.45
C VAL A 30 6.54 -3.57 -21.69
N GLY A 31 5.82 -2.69 -22.39
CA GLY A 31 5.09 -1.58 -21.77
C GLY A 31 3.98 -2.02 -20.82
N VAL A 32 3.13 -2.97 -21.25
CA VAL A 32 2.05 -3.48 -20.40
C VAL A 32 2.62 -4.32 -19.26
N MET A 33 3.63 -5.14 -19.51
CA MET A 33 4.28 -5.93 -18.45
C MET A 33 4.89 -5.05 -17.35
N PHE A 34 5.58 -3.97 -17.73
CA PHE A 34 6.12 -3.01 -16.77
C PHE A 34 5.00 -2.38 -15.92
N LEU A 35 3.92 -1.94 -16.55
CA LEU A 35 2.78 -1.37 -15.84
C LEU A 35 2.15 -2.37 -14.85
N LEU A 36 1.94 -3.62 -15.28
CA LEU A 36 1.38 -4.67 -14.44
C LEU A 36 2.24 -4.94 -13.20
N VAL A 37 3.57 -4.97 -13.35
CA VAL A 37 4.50 -5.15 -12.22
C VAL A 37 4.39 -4.00 -11.23
N VAL A 38 4.41 -2.75 -11.71
CA VAL A 38 4.33 -1.57 -10.84
C VAL A 38 3.00 -1.54 -10.09
N VAL A 39 1.87 -1.74 -10.78
CA VAL A 39 0.54 -1.76 -10.16
C VAL A 39 0.45 -2.87 -9.13
N SER A 40 0.93 -4.08 -9.44
CA SER A 40 0.93 -5.21 -8.50
C SER A 40 1.75 -4.91 -7.24
N ILE A 41 2.87 -4.20 -7.36
CA ILE A 41 3.67 -3.80 -6.20
C ILE A 41 2.92 -2.75 -5.39
N VAL A 42 2.35 -1.73 -6.03
CA VAL A 42 1.60 -0.67 -5.34
C VAL A 42 0.42 -1.25 -4.56
N GLU A 43 -0.37 -2.12 -5.19
CA GLU A 43 -1.49 -2.79 -4.55
C GLU A 43 -1.04 -3.78 -3.46
N GLY A 44 0.08 -4.49 -3.69
CA GLY A 44 0.68 -5.36 -2.69
C GLY A 44 1.14 -4.59 -1.45
N MET A 45 1.72 -3.40 -1.64
CA MET A 45 2.15 -2.54 -0.55
C MET A 45 0.97 -1.96 0.23
N ASP A 46 -0.12 -1.55 -0.42
CA ASP A 46 -1.32 -1.07 0.31
C ASP A 46 -1.87 -2.16 1.24
N ARG A 47 -1.96 -3.40 0.76
CA ARG A 47 -2.40 -4.54 1.58
C ARG A 47 -1.41 -4.88 2.69
N TYR A 48 -0.13 -5.01 2.37
CA TYR A 48 0.94 -5.28 3.35
C TYR A 48 0.97 -4.20 4.44
N VAL A 49 0.86 -2.93 4.04
CA VAL A 49 0.86 -1.82 5.00
C VAL A 49 -0.37 -1.88 5.90
N ARG A 50 -1.55 -2.16 5.34
CA ARG A 50 -2.78 -2.27 6.12
C ARG A 50 -2.79 -3.47 7.07
N GLU A 51 -2.22 -4.61 6.66
CA GLU A 51 -2.16 -5.82 7.49
C GLU A 51 -1.13 -5.66 8.63
N ASP A 52 0.10 -5.22 8.32
CA ASP A 52 1.19 -5.18 9.29
C ASP A 52 1.22 -3.90 10.13
N PHE A 53 0.91 -2.74 9.54
CA PHE A 53 0.83 -1.47 10.29
C PHE A 53 -0.57 -1.26 10.89
N GLY A 54 -1.62 -1.79 10.26
CA GLY A 54 -2.95 -1.81 10.86
C GLY A 54 -2.97 -2.67 12.12
N SER A 55 -2.48 -3.91 12.08
CA SER A 55 -2.45 -4.76 13.28
C SER A 55 -1.58 -4.20 14.42
N THR A 56 -0.48 -3.51 14.09
CA THR A 56 0.49 -3.02 15.10
C THR A 56 0.19 -1.62 15.62
N ILE A 57 -0.55 -0.76 14.89
CA ILE A 57 -0.86 0.63 15.29
C ILE A 57 -2.36 0.98 15.26
N PHE A 58 -3.17 0.31 14.45
CA PHE A 58 -4.61 0.52 14.33
C PHE A 58 -5.37 -0.80 14.42
N GLY A 59 -5.08 -1.58 15.47
CA GLY A 59 -5.95 -2.68 15.85
C GLY A 59 -7.34 -2.09 15.99
N VAL A 60 -8.27 -2.57 15.17
CA VAL A 60 -9.64 -2.06 15.03
C VAL A 60 -10.42 -2.05 16.36
N ASN A 61 -9.82 -2.53 17.46
CA ASN A 61 -10.29 -2.35 18.82
C ASN A 61 -9.16 -2.40 19.87
N THR A 62 -7.98 -1.80 19.62
CA THR A 62 -6.86 -1.81 20.58
C THR A 62 -6.56 -0.42 21.12
N ILE A 63 -6.94 -0.15 22.38
CA ILE A 63 -6.54 1.05 23.11
C ILE A 63 -5.06 0.88 23.52
N THR A 64 -4.13 1.50 22.78
CA THR A 64 -2.70 1.47 23.10
C THR A 64 -2.28 2.68 23.94
N LEU A 65 -2.06 2.47 25.23
CA LEU A 65 -1.50 3.50 26.12
C LEU A 65 0.02 3.61 25.92
N ARG A 66 0.47 4.62 25.16
CA ARG A 66 1.91 4.85 24.90
C ARG A 66 2.35 6.25 25.32
N ARG A 67 3.33 6.34 26.23
CA ARG A 67 3.89 7.61 26.78
C ARG A 67 4.40 8.58 25.70
N SER A 68 4.95 8.04 24.61
CA SER A 68 5.47 8.79 23.47
C SER A 68 4.91 8.19 22.17
N SER A 69 3.97 8.88 21.53
CA SER A 69 3.41 8.48 20.23
C SER A 69 4.48 8.50 19.14
N GLY A 70 4.96 7.34 18.67
CA GLY A 70 6.01 7.23 17.63
C GLY A 70 5.66 7.80 16.24
N GLY A 71 4.80 8.82 16.14
CA GLY A 71 4.54 9.56 14.91
C GLY A 71 5.69 10.50 14.53
N PRO A 72 5.69 11.04 13.29
CA PRO A 72 6.76 11.88 12.78
C PRO A 72 7.00 13.09 13.69
N ARG A 73 8.25 13.28 14.11
CA ARG A 73 8.66 14.43 14.92
C ARG A 73 8.81 15.64 14.01
N PHE A 74 7.75 16.43 13.88
CA PHE A 74 7.83 17.73 13.23
C PHE A 74 8.53 18.73 14.17
N ALA A 75 9.60 19.36 13.67
CA ALA A 75 10.37 20.34 14.42
C ALA A 75 9.48 21.55 14.75
N GLY A 76 9.06 21.67 16.01
CA GLY A 76 8.40 22.88 16.51
C GLY A 76 7.19 22.68 17.42
N SER A 77 6.49 21.53 17.40
CA SER A 77 5.30 21.35 18.25
C SER A 77 5.54 20.32 19.36
N GLY A 78 5.56 20.80 20.61
CA GLY A 78 5.28 19.97 21.79
C GLY A 78 6.39 19.12 22.40
N THR A 79 7.64 19.15 21.89
CA THR A 79 8.74 18.30 22.42
C THR A 79 8.95 18.47 23.94
N ARG A 80 8.97 19.71 24.44
CA ARG A 80 9.19 20.01 25.87
C ARG A 80 8.04 19.54 26.77
N ALA A 81 6.80 19.58 26.29
CA ALA A 81 5.63 19.10 27.05
C ALA A 81 5.62 17.58 27.15
N ARG A 82 6.20 16.90 26.16
CA ARG A 82 6.27 15.44 26.08
C ARG A 82 7.37 14.86 26.97
N ASP A 83 8.49 15.55 27.10
CA ASP A 83 9.59 15.17 27.99
C ASP A 83 9.23 15.29 29.48
N ARG A 84 8.27 16.18 29.82
CA ARG A 84 7.78 16.36 31.20
C ARG A 84 6.70 15.37 31.63
N ARG A 85 6.27 14.45 30.76
CA ARG A 85 5.24 13.47 31.12
C ARG A 85 5.76 12.53 32.22
N PRO A 86 5.06 12.41 33.36
CA PRO A 86 5.46 11.50 34.44
C PRO A 86 5.61 10.06 33.93
N ARG A 87 6.47 9.30 34.60
CA ARG A 87 6.71 7.88 34.26
C ARG A 87 5.47 7.11 34.68
N ILE A 88 4.91 6.34 33.74
CA ILE A 88 3.81 5.41 34.03
C ILE A 88 4.43 4.30 34.89
N THR A 89 3.91 4.14 36.09
CA THR A 89 4.40 3.15 37.06
C THR A 89 3.31 2.10 37.28
N THR A 90 3.67 0.91 37.76
CA THR A 90 2.74 -0.23 37.87
C THR A 90 1.53 0.09 38.76
N GLU A 91 1.65 1.04 39.67
CA GLU A 91 0.58 1.51 40.54
C GLU A 91 -0.53 2.27 39.77
N ASP A 92 -0.21 2.90 38.65
CA ASP A 92 -1.19 3.57 37.77
C ASP A 92 -2.12 2.56 37.09
N TRP A 93 -1.73 1.28 37.02
CA TRP A 93 -2.54 0.21 36.44
C TRP A 93 -3.83 -0.01 37.25
N SER A 94 -3.72 -0.02 38.58
CA SER A 94 -4.86 -0.24 39.48
C SER A 94 -5.93 0.86 39.36
N ALA A 95 -5.50 2.12 39.21
CA ALA A 95 -6.41 3.26 39.04
C ALA A 95 -7.14 3.28 37.69
N ILE A 96 -6.57 2.61 36.68
CA ILE A 96 -7.15 2.51 35.34
C ILE A 96 -8.07 1.29 35.26
N GLU A 97 -7.71 0.17 35.89
CA GLU A 97 -8.55 -1.04 36.00
C GLU A 97 -9.91 -0.72 36.65
N ASP A 98 -9.91 0.04 37.75
CA ASP A 98 -11.14 0.48 38.43
C ASP A 98 -12.06 1.37 37.57
N ARG A 99 -11.53 1.95 36.48
CA ARG A 99 -12.25 2.92 35.62
C ARG A 99 -12.54 2.41 34.21
N ILE A 100 -11.94 1.30 33.79
CA ILE A 100 -12.25 0.68 32.50
C ILE A 100 -13.49 -0.20 32.71
N MET A 101 -14.66 0.34 32.37
CA MET A 101 -15.81 -0.50 32.02
C MET A 101 -15.48 -1.22 30.72
N ILE A 102 -15.12 -2.50 30.82
CA ILE A 102 -15.01 -3.39 29.65
C ILE A 102 -16.43 -3.70 29.19
N PRO A 103 -16.89 -3.21 28.02
CA PRO A 103 -18.14 -3.66 27.46
C PRO A 103 -17.92 -5.11 27.01
N GLY A 104 -18.67 -6.04 27.60
CA GLY A 104 -18.80 -7.41 27.10
C GLY A 104 -19.50 -7.46 25.75
#